data_AF-A0A6N6LAG1-F1
#
_entry.id   AF-A0A6N6LAG1-F1
#
_cell.length_a   1.000
_cell.length_b   1.000
_cell.length_c   1.000
_cell.angle_alpha   90.00
_cell.angle_beta   90.00
_cell.angle_gamma   90.00
#
_symmetry.space_group_name_H-M   'P 1'
#
loop_
_entity.id
_entity.type
_entity.pdbx_description
1 polymer ?
#
loop_
_entity_poly.entity_id
_entity_poly.type
_entity_poly.pdbx_seq_one_letter_code
_entity_poly.pdbx_strand_id
1 'polypeptide(L)'
;MRKPFYLTAGALSLVLGLAGVFLPLLPTTPFVLLAAFCFARGNPAWEARLLADPRFGPSIQAWRERGAIPRHGKRLAVLMMLISALGGWYLLAPPWHWVPAGFCSVVGAWVLTRPSA
;
A
#
# COMPACT_ATOMS: atom_id res chain seq x y z
N MET A 1 4.33 25.54 11.32
CA MET A 1 5.38 25.26 10.31
C MET A 1 5.36 23.83 9.72
N ARG A 2 4.28 23.03 9.87
CA ARG A 2 4.25 21.62 9.40
C ARG A 2 3.71 21.41 7.97
N LYS A 3 3.12 22.44 7.37
CA LYS A 3 2.55 22.41 6.00
C LYS A 3 3.54 21.99 4.90
N PRO A 4 4.80 22.48 4.84
CA PRO A 4 5.72 22.08 3.78
C PRO A 4 6.15 20.61 3.88
N PHE A 5 6.29 20.06 5.10
CA PHE A 5 6.64 18.66 5.30
C PHE A 5 5.57 17.70 4.77
N TYR A 6 4.30 17.98 5.03
CA TYR A 6 3.21 17.17 4.50
C TYR A 6 3.10 17.28 2.97
N LEU A 7 3.41 18.45 2.41
CA LEU A 7 3.42 18.65 0.95
C LEU A 7 4.54 17.86 0.27
N THR A 8 5.77 17.91 0.78
CA THR A 8 6.89 17.15 0.22
C THR A 8 6.69 15.65 0.38
N ALA A 9 6.24 15.18 1.55
CA ALA A 9 5.92 13.78 1.77
C ALA A 9 4.78 13.28 0.88
N GLY A 10 3.74 14.09 0.68
CA GLY A 10 2.64 13.78 -0.23
C GLY A 10 3.07 13.70 -1.69
N ALA A 11 3.90 14.65 -2.15
CA ALA A 11 4.45 14.67 -3.50
C ALA A 11 5.36 13.45 -3.76
N LEU A 12 6.27 13.14 -2.83
CA LEU A 12 7.14 11.96 -2.93
C LEU A 12 6.33 10.67 -2.97
N SER A 13 5.30 10.55 -2.14
CA SER A 13 4.41 9.39 -2.13
C SER A 13 3.64 9.27 -3.45
N LEU A 14 3.19 10.38 -4.03
CA LEU A 14 2.51 10.36 -5.32
C LEU A 14 3.44 9.94 -6.46
N VAL A 15 4.69 10.43 -6.47
CA VAL A 15 5.71 10.03 -7.45
C VAL A 15 6.04 8.55 -7.33
N LEU A 16 6.19 8.02 -6.11
CA LEU A 16 6.37 6.59 -5.85
C LEU A 16 5.15 5.77 -6.31
N GLY A 17 3.94 6.27 -6.07
CA GLY A 17 2.71 5.66 -6.56
C GLY A 17 2.64 5.62 -8.08
N LEU A 18 3.05 6.70 -8.78
CA LEU A 18 3.16 6.73 -10.23
C LEU A 18 4.24 5.76 -10.73
N ALA A 19 5.40 5.72 -10.09
CA ALA A 19 6.48 4.81 -10.43
C ALA A 19 6.03 3.34 -10.30
N GLY A 20 5.26 3.01 -9.26
CA GLY A 20 4.67 1.68 -9.09
C GLY A 20 3.63 1.30 -10.16
N VAL A 21 3.11 2.25 -10.97
CA VAL A 21 2.29 1.89 -12.14
C VAL A 21 3.16 1.25 -13.22
N PHE A 22 4.40 1.72 -13.38
CA PHE A 22 5.37 1.18 -14.33
C PHE A 22 6.16 0.00 -13.75
N LEU A 23 6.28 -0.08 -12.42
CA LEU A 23 6.95 -1.16 -11.70
C LEU A 23 5.89 -2.13 -11.12
N PRO A 24 5.59 -3.28 -11.76
CA PRO A 24 4.53 -4.20 -11.32
C PRO A 24 4.78 -4.84 -9.93
N LEU A 25 5.92 -4.54 -9.32
CA LEU A 25 6.31 -5.01 -8.00
C LEU A 25 5.77 -4.12 -6.86
N LEU A 26 5.56 -2.82 -7.10
CA LEU A 26 5.15 -1.88 -6.05
C LEU A 26 3.61 -1.77 -5.96
N PRO A 27 2.99 -1.99 -4.79
CA PRO A 27 1.58 -1.69 -4.61
C PRO A 27 1.36 -0.17 -4.68
N THR A 28 0.73 0.34 -5.73
CA THR A 28 0.48 1.79 -5.93
C THR A 28 -0.55 2.36 -4.96
N THR A 29 -1.52 1.56 -4.56
CA THR A 29 -2.62 1.92 -3.66
C THR A 29 -2.16 2.50 -2.31
N PRO A 30 -1.26 1.87 -1.53
CA PRO A 30 -0.79 2.44 -0.27
C PRO A 30 -0.05 3.77 -0.43
N PHE A 31 0.75 3.95 -1.50
CA PHE A 31 1.43 5.22 -1.75
C PHE A 31 0.47 6.34 -2.10
N VAL A 32 -0.56 6.04 -2.90
CA VAL A 32 -1.62 6.99 -3.25
C VAL A 32 -2.48 7.35 -2.03
N LEU A 33 -2.79 6.39 -1.16
CA LEU A 33 -3.47 6.63 0.12
C LEU A 33 -2.62 7.51 1.05
N LEU A 34 -1.31 7.25 1.13
CA LEU A 34 -0.39 8.08 1.89
C LEU A 34 -0.30 9.50 1.32
N ALA A 35 -0.24 9.64 -0.01
CA ALA A 35 -0.29 10.94 -0.69
C ALA A 35 -1.59 11.70 -0.34
N ALA A 36 -2.74 11.03 -0.40
CA ALA A 36 -4.02 11.61 -0.03
C ALA A 36 -4.04 12.08 1.44
N PHE A 37 -3.53 11.28 2.37
CA PHE A 37 -3.42 11.64 3.79
C PHE A 37 -2.50 12.85 4.02
N CYS A 38 -1.36 12.87 3.33
CA CYS A 38 -0.40 13.97 3.40
C CYS A 38 -1.00 15.27 2.81
N PHE A 39 -1.68 15.20 1.67
CA PHE A 39 -2.36 16.35 1.07
C PHE A 39 -3.54 16.83 1.93
N ALA A 40 -4.29 15.94 2.58
CA ALA A 40 -5.36 16.33 3.51
C ALA A 40 -4.87 17.25 4.64
N ARG A 41 -3.64 17.03 5.12
CA ARG A 41 -3.02 17.82 6.20
C ARG A 41 -2.21 19.02 5.70
N GLY A 42 -1.64 18.94 4.50
CA GLY A 42 -0.77 19.96 3.92
C GLY A 42 -1.50 20.96 3.02
N ASN A 43 -2.37 20.48 2.13
CA ASN A 43 -3.12 21.26 1.16
C ASN A 43 -4.43 20.56 0.70
N PRO A 44 -5.58 20.95 1.25
CA PRO A 44 -6.85 20.30 0.96
C PRO A 44 -7.31 20.43 -0.50
N ALA A 45 -6.87 21.45 -1.24
CA ALA A 45 -7.19 21.58 -2.66
C ALA A 45 -6.53 20.47 -3.51
N TRP A 46 -5.35 19.99 -3.10
CA TRP A 46 -4.64 18.91 -3.78
C TRP A 46 -5.25 17.55 -3.45
N GLU A 47 -5.70 17.37 -2.20
CA GLU A 47 -6.49 16.20 -1.82
C GLU A 47 -7.77 16.12 -2.66
N ALA A 48 -8.52 17.22 -2.80
CA ALA A 48 -9.74 17.26 -3.60
C ALA A 48 -9.46 16.91 -5.07
N ARG A 49 -8.35 17.39 -5.65
CA ARG A 49 -7.93 17.01 -7.02
C ARG A 49 -7.60 15.52 -7.14
N LEU A 50 -6.93 14.94 -6.14
CA LEU A 50 -6.58 13.51 -6.13
C LEU A 50 -7.83 12.62 -5.97
N LEU A 51 -8.80 13.06 -5.16
CA LEU A 51 -10.08 12.38 -4.98
C LEU A 51 -10.97 12.48 -6.23
N ALA A 52 -10.85 13.55 -7.01
CA ALA A 52 -11.56 13.73 -8.27
C ALA A 52 -10.97 12.90 -9.43
N ASP A 53 -9.77 12.34 -9.28
CA ASP A 53 -9.15 11.52 -10.32
C ASP A 53 -9.90 10.17 -10.47
N PRO A 54 -10.33 9.78 -11.68
CA PRO A 54 -11.14 8.59 -11.88
C PRO A 54 -10.39 7.26 -11.64
N ARG A 55 -9.05 7.27 -11.65
CA ARG A 55 -8.23 6.07 -11.39
C ARG A 55 -7.98 5.88 -9.90
N PHE A 56 -7.71 6.96 -9.18
CA PHE A 56 -7.31 6.90 -7.77
C PHE A 56 -8.46 7.17 -6.80
N GLY A 57 -9.36 8.10 -7.12
CA GLY A 57 -10.47 8.53 -6.29
C GLY A 57 -11.34 7.39 -5.75
N PRO A 58 -11.84 6.47 -6.61
CA PRO A 58 -12.67 5.35 -6.16
C PRO A 58 -11.96 4.44 -5.15
N SER A 59 -10.65 4.22 -5.31
CA SER A 59 -9.86 3.37 -4.41
C SER A 59 -9.64 4.02 -3.04
N ILE A 60 -9.43 5.33 -3.00
CA ILE A 60 -9.27 6.10 -1.76
C ILE A 60 -10.61 6.16 -1.00
N GLN A 61 -11.72 6.39 -1.71
CA GLN A 61 -13.06 6.42 -1.11
C GLN A 61 -13.47 5.06 -0.57
N ALA A 62 -13.28 3.98 -1.34
CA ALA A 62 -13.56 2.62 -0.89
C ALA A 62 -12.78 2.23 0.37
N TRP A 63 -11.54 2.70 0.48
CA TRP A 63 -10.73 2.50 1.69
C TRP A 63 -11.24 3.33 2.88
N ARG A 64 -11.62 4.60 2.68
CA ARG A 64 -12.17 5.46 3.75
C ARG A 64 -13.50 4.93 4.29
N GLU A 65 -14.40 4.50 3.41
CA GLU A 65 -15.74 4.07 3.79
C GLU A 65 -15.76 2.68 4.42
N ARG A 66 -14.98 1.74 3.87
CA ARG A 66 -15.13 0.31 4.19
C ARG A 66 -13.85 -0.33 4.73
N GLY A 67 -12.74 0.41 4.77
CA GLY A 67 -11.42 -0.15 5.08
C GLY A 67 -11.04 -1.32 4.17
N ALA A 68 -11.66 -1.37 2.98
CA ALA A 68 -11.67 -2.53 2.10
C ALA A 68 -10.39 -2.57 1.28
N ILE A 69 -9.83 -3.78 1.15
CA ILE A 69 -8.62 -4.01 0.37
C ILE A 69 -9.08 -4.50 -1.01
N PRO A 70 -8.66 -3.84 -2.12
CA PRO A 70 -9.05 -4.28 -3.44
C PRO A 70 -8.49 -5.67 -3.75
N ARG A 71 -9.24 -6.47 -4.52
CA ARG A 71 -8.85 -7.86 -4.85
C ARG A 71 -7.46 -7.98 -5.49
N HIS A 72 -7.04 -7.00 -6.28
CA HIS A 72 -5.68 -6.98 -6.86
C HIS A 72 -4.60 -6.82 -5.77
N GLY A 73 -4.87 -5.97 -4.77
CA GLY A 73 -3.97 -5.73 -3.64
C GLY A 73 -3.81 -6.97 -2.76
N LYS A 74 -4.89 -7.71 -2.51
CA LYS A 74 -4.81 -9.01 -1.81
C LYS A 74 -3.95 -10.01 -2.57
N ARG A 75 -4.12 -10.13 -3.89
CA ARG A 75 -3.32 -11.03 -4.73
C ARG A 75 -1.83 -10.65 -4.71
N LEU A 76 -1.52 -9.36 -4.86
CA LEU A 76 -0.13 -8.88 -4.83
C LEU A 76 0.51 -9.08 -3.44
N ALA A 77 -0.24 -8.83 -2.36
CA ALA A 77 0.23 -9.08 -1.01
C ALA A 77 0.58 -10.57 -0.79
N VAL A 78 -0.30 -11.47 -1.21
CA VAL A 78 -0.05 -12.92 -1.14
C VAL A 78 1.15 -13.33 -1.99
N LEU A 79 1.29 -12.78 -3.20
CA LEU A 79 2.44 -13.04 -4.08
C LEU A 79 3.76 -12.60 -3.43
N MET A 80 3.81 -11.38 -2.88
CA MET A 80 4.98 -10.84 -2.18
C MET A 80 5.33 -11.67 -0.94
N MET A 81 4.33 -12.08 -0.15
CA MET A 81 4.52 -12.96 0.99
C MET A 81 5.09 -14.32 0.59
N LEU A 82 4.60 -14.90 -0.51
CA LEU A 82 5.13 -16.14 -1.07
C LEU A 82 6.60 -15.98 -1.48
N ILE A 83 6.93 -14.93 -2.22
CA ILE A 83 8.32 -14.64 -2.63
C ILE A 83 9.22 -14.47 -1.40
N SER A 84 8.75 -13.75 -0.38
CA SER A 84 9.52 -13.54 0.86
C SER A 84 9.70 -14.83 1.66
N ALA A 85 8.67 -15.66 1.76
CA ALA A 85 8.74 -16.95 2.46
C ALA A 85 9.67 -17.94 1.74
N LEU A 86 9.58 -18.03 0.40
CA LEU A 86 10.44 -18.88 -0.41
C LEU A 86 11.89 -18.37 -0.43
N GLY A 87 12.09 -17.06 -0.55
CA GLY A 87 13.41 -16.44 -0.43
C GLY A 87 14.02 -16.70 0.94
N GLY A 88 13.22 -16.56 2.00
CA GLY A 88 13.59 -16.89 3.37
C GLY A 88 14.05 -18.34 3.52
N TRP A 89 13.33 -19.25 2.89
CA TRP A 89 13.66 -20.67 2.86
C TRP A 89 14.99 -20.98 2.17
N TYR A 90 15.27 -20.30 1.06
CA TYR A 90 16.46 -20.55 0.25
C TYR A 90 17.72 -19.83 0.76
N LEU A 91 17.56 -18.65 1.36
CA LEU A 91 18.68 -17.77 1.74
C LEU A 91 19.10 -17.90 3.21
N LEU A 92 18.19 -18.27 4.12
CA LEU A 92 18.49 -18.34 5.55
C LEU A 92 18.79 -19.78 6.00
N ALA A 93 19.76 -19.92 6.89
CA ALA A 93 20.06 -21.19 7.55
C ALA A 93 19.00 -21.54 8.62
N PRO A 94 18.79 -22.83 8.94
CA PRO A 94 17.98 -23.25 10.07
C PRO A 94 18.52 -22.66 11.39
N PRO A 95 17.66 -22.16 12.31
CA PRO A 95 16.19 -22.18 12.27
C PRO A 95 15.54 -20.91 11.70
N TRP A 96 16.30 -19.93 11.23
CA TRP A 96 15.77 -18.61 10.84
C TRP A 96 14.95 -18.62 9.54
N HIS A 97 15.05 -19.67 8.73
CA HIS A 97 14.26 -19.84 7.50
C HIS A 97 12.73 -19.81 7.70
N TRP A 98 12.22 -20.09 8.90
CA TRP A 98 10.78 -20.01 9.22
C TRP A 98 10.29 -18.60 9.56
N VAL A 99 11.19 -17.67 9.89
CA VAL A 99 10.82 -16.33 10.35
C VAL A 99 9.97 -15.58 9.31
N PRO A 100 10.32 -15.57 8.01
CA PRO A 100 9.50 -14.90 7.00
C PRO A 100 8.13 -15.57 6.83
N ALA A 101 8.06 -16.91 6.88
CA ALA A 101 6.82 -17.65 6.76
C ALA A 101 5.87 -17.40 7.96
N GLY A 102 6.42 -17.32 9.18
CA GLY A 102 5.67 -16.98 10.40
C GLY A 102 5.11 -15.56 10.35
N PHE A 103 5.91 -14.59 9.91
CA PHE A 103 5.43 -13.22 9.75
C PHE A 103 4.34 -13.11 8.67
N CYS A 104 4.55 -13.76 7.52
CA CYS A 104 3.59 -13.75 6.41
C CYS A 104 2.25 -14.39 6.79
N SER A 105 2.25 -15.43 7.63
CA SER A 105 1.00 -16.09 8.06
C SER A 105 0.17 -15.20 9.00
N VAL A 106 0.80 -14.47 9.92
CA VAL A 106 0.11 -13.50 10.78
C VAL A 106 -0.50 -12.37 9.94
N VAL A 107 0.28 -11.77 9.04
CA VAL A 107 -0.21 -10.68 8.18
C VAL A 107 -1.27 -11.19 7.20
N GLY A 108 -1.09 -12.39 6.64
CA GLY A 108 -2.06 -13.05 5.78
C GLY A 108 -3.41 -13.28 6.46
N ALA A 109 -3.40 -13.77 7.70
CA ALA A 109 -4.62 -13.90 8.51
C ALA A 109 -5.32 -12.56 8.70
N TRP A 110 -4.57 -11.50 9.01
CA TRP A 110 -5.13 -10.15 9.12
C TRP A 110 -5.72 -9.66 7.79
N VAL A 111 -5.03 -9.84 6.66
CA VAL A 111 -5.52 -9.47 5.32
C VAL A 111 -6.81 -10.21 4.97
N LEU A 112 -6.97 -11.46 5.40
CA LEU A 112 -8.19 -12.25 5.21
C LEU A 112 -9.38 -11.71 6.01
N THR A 113 -9.16 -11.15 7.21
CA THR A 113 -10.24 -10.53 8.01
C THR A 113 -10.79 -9.24 7.39
N ARG A 114 -10.08 -8.60 6.44
CA ARG A 114 -10.49 -7.33 5.84
C ARG A 114 -11.47 -7.55 4.68
N PRO A 115 -12.53 -6.73 4.57
CA PRO A 115 -13.48 -6.79 3.45
C PRO A 115 -12.77 -6.61 2.11
N SER A 116 -13.24 -7.32 1.09
CA SER A 116 -12.72 -7.21 -0.28
C SER A 116 -13.53 -6.17 -1.05
N ALA A 117 -12.86 -5.16 -1.63
CA ALA A 117 -13.46 -4.23 -2.59
C ALA A 117 -13.41 -4.81 -4.01
#